data_AF-W9GFS4-F1
#
_entry.id   AF-W9GFS4-F1
#
_cell.length_a   1.000
_cell.length_b   1.000
_cell.length_c   1.000
_cell.angle_alpha   90.00
_cell.angle_beta   90.00
_cell.angle_gamma   90.00
#
_symmetry.space_group_name_H-M   'P 1'
#
loop_
_entity.id
_entity.type
_entity.pdbx_description
1 polymer ?
#
loop_
_entity_poly.entity_id
_entity_poly.type
_entity_poly.pdbx_seq_one_letter_code
_entity_poly.pdbx_strand_id
1 'polypeptide(L)'
;MSDRPRLKPWLRPVLRGGDEVQFGFAEDGVIVAGISAAEVNLLRSLDGTRSRMETFRDAARAGVPAARWRELLDLVSRLDLLEPDRPAPLVPSGRHVLVDGAGPLSAEVALLLGRFGVERVTQGRPAVDLVLADLTGHRPDLVLLTGTPALDPRCGDVWFRHRVPHVPVVPHGSAVSIGPVVRGDAAGPCLWCVDLHRTDRDPAWGAVVGQLAADGSRLVAGPPGRDGVPAG
;
A
#
# COMPACT_ATOMS: atom_id res chain seq x y z
N MET A 1 16.11 -10.60 -16.63
CA MET A 1 14.74 -11.17 -16.69
C MET A 1 14.75 -12.49 -15.94
N SER A 2 13.73 -12.76 -15.12
CA SER A 2 13.71 -13.87 -14.16
C SER A 2 13.86 -15.25 -14.80
N ASP A 3 14.52 -16.17 -14.11
CA ASP A 3 14.51 -17.60 -14.40
C ASP A 3 13.14 -18.22 -14.07
N ARG A 4 12.37 -17.66 -13.13
CA ARG A 4 10.98 -18.07 -12.87
C ARG A 4 10.01 -16.90 -12.99
N PRO A 5 9.62 -16.52 -14.22
CA PRO A 5 8.79 -15.34 -14.44
C PRO A 5 7.44 -15.43 -13.73
N ARG A 6 7.09 -14.35 -13.01
CA ARG A 6 5.84 -14.18 -12.27
C ARG A 6 5.27 -12.82 -12.56
N LEU A 7 3.98 -12.69 -12.90
CA LEU A 7 3.32 -11.38 -12.98
C LEU A 7 3.04 -10.83 -11.58
N LYS A 8 3.13 -9.49 -11.43
CA LYS A 8 2.69 -8.81 -10.21
C LYS A 8 1.20 -9.16 -9.94
N PRO A 9 0.81 -9.58 -8.72
CA PRO A 9 -0.53 -10.10 -8.44
C PRO A 9 -1.69 -9.16 -8.80
N TRP A 10 -1.47 -7.85 -8.72
CA TRP A 10 -2.44 -6.81 -9.06
C TRP A 10 -2.46 -6.42 -10.55
N LEU A 11 -1.56 -6.98 -11.37
CA LEU A 11 -1.45 -6.72 -12.82
C LEU A 11 -1.90 -7.93 -13.67
N ARG A 12 -2.95 -8.64 -13.21
CA ARG A 12 -3.48 -9.80 -13.92
C ARG A 12 -3.91 -9.42 -15.36
N PRO A 13 -3.60 -10.23 -16.39
CA PRO A 13 -4.02 -9.98 -17.77
C PRO A 13 -5.52 -10.26 -17.97
N VAL A 14 -6.26 -9.26 -18.44
CA VAL A 14 -7.71 -9.30 -18.71
C VAL A 14 -7.95 -8.95 -20.18
N LEU A 15 -8.78 -9.73 -20.87
CA LEU A 15 -9.16 -9.44 -22.26
C LEU A 15 -10.15 -8.27 -22.27
N ARG A 16 -9.91 -7.25 -23.12
CA ARG A 16 -10.87 -6.15 -23.34
C ARG A 16 -11.84 -6.42 -24.49
N GLY A 17 -11.50 -7.37 -25.38
CA GLY A 17 -12.18 -7.64 -26.65
C GLY A 17 -11.22 -7.43 -27.82
N GLY A 18 -11.42 -8.14 -28.94
CA GLY A 18 -10.43 -8.17 -30.01
C GLY A 18 -9.11 -8.84 -29.60
N ASP A 19 -8.00 -8.32 -30.10
CA ASP A 19 -6.62 -8.70 -29.76
C ASP A 19 -6.01 -7.79 -28.66
N GLU A 20 -6.84 -7.13 -27.86
CA GLU A 20 -6.42 -6.26 -26.76
C GLU A 20 -6.45 -6.97 -25.39
N VAL A 21 -5.35 -6.84 -24.66
CA VAL A 21 -5.22 -7.25 -23.26
C VAL A 21 -4.86 -6.05 -22.37
N GLN A 22 -5.50 -5.99 -21.21
CA GLN A 22 -5.22 -5.02 -20.16
C GLN A 22 -4.54 -5.71 -18.98
N PHE A 23 -3.53 -5.06 -18.41
CA PHE A 23 -2.89 -5.48 -17.17
C PHE A 23 -3.30 -4.54 -16.04
N GLY A 24 -3.94 -5.09 -15.00
CA GLY A 24 -4.44 -4.33 -13.85
C GLY A 24 -5.79 -3.64 -14.08
N PHE A 25 -6.36 -3.06 -13.02
CA PHE A 25 -7.74 -2.55 -12.98
C PHE A 25 -7.86 -1.01 -12.92
N ALA A 26 -6.78 -0.28 -12.63
CA ALA A 26 -6.79 1.18 -12.40
C ALA A 26 -6.80 2.01 -13.70
N GLU A 27 -6.98 3.34 -13.58
CA GLU A 27 -6.93 4.30 -14.69
C GLU A 27 -5.60 4.24 -15.49
N ASP A 28 -4.51 3.82 -14.84
CA ASP A 28 -3.18 3.61 -15.46
C ASP A 28 -2.94 2.16 -15.95
N GLY A 29 -4.00 1.38 -16.14
CA GLY A 29 -3.90 0.00 -16.64
C GLY A 29 -3.20 -0.05 -17.99
N VAL A 30 -2.17 -0.89 -18.13
CA VAL A 30 -1.41 -1.01 -19.38
C VAL A 30 -2.23 -1.82 -20.39
N ILE A 31 -2.57 -1.23 -21.53
CA ILE A 31 -3.30 -1.88 -22.61
C ILE A 31 -2.34 -2.20 -23.76
N VAL A 32 -2.38 -3.44 -24.24
CA VAL A 32 -1.55 -3.91 -25.35
C VAL A 32 -2.45 -4.60 -26.38
N ALA A 33 -2.37 -4.17 -27.63
CA ALA A 33 -3.04 -4.79 -28.77
C ALA A 33 -2.17 -5.88 -29.43
N GLY A 34 -2.76 -6.68 -30.29
CA GLY A 34 -2.07 -7.75 -31.01
C GLY A 34 -1.75 -8.98 -30.17
N ILE A 35 -2.42 -9.21 -29.03
CA ILE A 35 -2.20 -10.38 -28.18
C ILE A 35 -3.40 -11.33 -28.29
N SER A 36 -3.14 -12.54 -28.77
CA SER A 36 -4.14 -13.60 -28.93
C SER A 36 -4.59 -14.19 -27.59
N ALA A 37 -5.77 -14.81 -27.56
CA ALA A 37 -6.28 -15.49 -26.37
C ALA A 37 -5.33 -16.59 -25.85
N ALA A 38 -4.63 -17.30 -26.74
CA ALA A 38 -3.64 -18.30 -26.37
C ALA A 38 -2.44 -17.67 -25.64
N GLU A 39 -1.94 -16.54 -26.15
CA GLU A 39 -0.84 -15.78 -25.53
C GLU A 39 -1.26 -15.19 -24.18
N VAL A 40 -2.49 -14.68 -24.05
CA VAL A 40 -3.02 -14.21 -22.77
C VAL A 40 -3.06 -15.33 -21.73
N ASN A 41 -3.46 -16.54 -22.12
CA ASN A 41 -3.48 -17.68 -21.21
C ASN A 41 -2.07 -18.12 -20.78
N LEU A 42 -1.08 -18.05 -21.68
CA LEU A 42 0.33 -18.27 -21.33
C LEU A 42 0.86 -17.18 -20.39
N LEU A 43 0.52 -15.91 -20.63
CA LEU A 43 0.89 -14.81 -19.73
C LEU A 43 0.28 -15.00 -18.33
N ARG A 44 -0.95 -15.49 -18.24
CA ARG A 44 -1.59 -15.83 -16.95
C ARG A 44 -0.92 -16.97 -16.21
N SER A 45 -0.18 -17.85 -16.88
CA SER A 45 0.55 -18.96 -16.24
C SER A 45 1.92 -18.56 -15.70
N LEU A 46 2.33 -17.29 -15.90
CA LEU A 46 3.50 -16.69 -15.28
C LEU A 46 3.23 -16.40 -13.79
N ASP A 47 3.28 -17.44 -12.97
CA ASP A 47 3.05 -17.40 -11.53
C ASP A 47 4.32 -17.68 -10.70
N GLY A 48 5.46 -17.87 -11.37
CA GLY A 48 6.74 -18.24 -10.75
C GLY A 48 6.93 -19.74 -10.50
N THR A 49 5.93 -20.58 -10.75
CA THR A 49 6.07 -22.04 -10.59
C THR A 49 6.91 -22.67 -11.70
N ARG A 50 6.92 -22.06 -12.89
CA ARG A 50 7.64 -22.53 -14.09
C ARG A 50 8.92 -21.75 -14.30
N SER A 51 9.98 -22.46 -14.66
CA SER A 51 11.20 -21.86 -15.20
C SER A 51 10.96 -21.23 -16.58
N ARG A 52 11.83 -20.32 -17.00
CA ARG A 52 11.77 -19.67 -18.30
C ARG A 52 11.76 -20.71 -19.42
N MET A 53 12.61 -21.73 -19.32
CA MET A 53 12.64 -22.85 -20.27
C MET A 53 11.31 -23.63 -20.33
N GLU A 54 10.65 -23.84 -19.19
CA GLU A 54 9.32 -24.44 -19.13
C GLU A 54 8.25 -23.57 -19.81
N THR A 55 8.31 -22.25 -19.64
CA THR A 55 7.37 -21.36 -20.34
C THR A 55 7.50 -21.43 -21.87
N PHE A 56 8.72 -21.59 -22.40
CA PHE A 56 8.93 -21.80 -23.84
C PHE A 56 8.34 -23.14 -24.31
N ARG A 57 8.43 -24.19 -23.48
CA ARG A 57 7.80 -25.49 -23.78
C ARG A 57 6.27 -25.39 -23.75
N ASP A 58 5.71 -24.64 -22.81
CA ASP A 58 4.27 -24.38 -22.74
C ASP A 58 3.77 -23.57 -23.94
N ALA A 59 4.54 -22.55 -24.36
CA ALA A 59 4.25 -21.75 -25.55
C ALA A 59 4.24 -22.60 -26.82
N ALA A 60 5.23 -23.47 -27.00
CA ALA A 60 5.28 -24.40 -28.13
C ALA A 60 4.07 -25.35 -28.15
N ARG A 61 3.66 -25.88 -26.99
CA ARG A 61 2.44 -26.72 -26.88
C ARG A 61 1.16 -25.97 -27.22
N ALA A 62 1.12 -24.66 -27.00
CA ALA A 62 0.01 -23.78 -27.36
C ALA A 62 0.09 -23.26 -28.80
N GLY A 63 1.07 -23.69 -29.60
CA GLY A 63 1.26 -23.24 -30.98
C GLY A 63 1.85 -21.83 -31.13
N VAL A 64 2.40 -21.25 -30.06
CA VAL A 64 3.03 -19.93 -30.10
C VAL A 64 4.52 -20.09 -30.46
N PRO A 65 5.01 -19.46 -31.55
CA PRO A 65 6.41 -19.54 -31.94
C PRO A 65 7.34 -19.00 -30.85
N ALA A 66 8.52 -19.62 -30.69
CA ALA A 66 9.49 -19.19 -29.66
C ALA A 66 9.94 -17.73 -29.83
N ALA A 67 10.06 -17.23 -31.06
CA ALA A 67 10.37 -15.82 -31.30
C ALA A 67 9.29 -14.89 -30.73
N ARG A 68 8.02 -15.23 -30.99
CA ARG A 68 6.87 -14.49 -30.50
C ARG A 68 6.75 -14.53 -28.97
N TRP A 69 6.95 -15.70 -28.36
CA TRP A 69 6.94 -15.81 -26.90
C TRP A 69 8.07 -15.00 -26.25
N ARG A 70 9.25 -14.97 -26.87
CA ARG A 70 10.36 -14.12 -26.41
C ARG A 70 10.01 -12.64 -26.47
N GLU A 71 9.42 -12.18 -27.57
CA GLU A 71 8.94 -10.79 -27.71
C GLU A 71 7.94 -10.42 -26.61
N LEU A 72 7.01 -11.32 -26.28
CA LEU A 72 6.04 -11.10 -25.20
C LEU A 72 6.70 -11.05 -23.83
N LEU A 73 7.64 -11.96 -23.53
CA LEU A 73 8.39 -11.91 -22.28
C LEU A 73 9.21 -10.62 -22.16
N ASP A 74 9.86 -10.21 -23.23
CA ASP A 74 10.62 -8.96 -23.26
C ASP A 74 9.70 -7.74 -23.13
N LEU A 75 8.50 -7.78 -23.73
CA LEU A 75 7.49 -6.73 -23.60
C LEU A 75 7.01 -6.59 -22.15
N VAL A 76 6.57 -7.68 -21.51
CA VAL A 76 6.09 -7.61 -20.12
C VAL A 76 7.21 -7.26 -19.13
N SER A 77 8.47 -7.60 -19.45
CA SER A 77 9.62 -7.15 -18.68
C SER A 77 9.90 -5.65 -18.87
N ARG A 78 9.81 -5.12 -20.11
CA ARG A 78 10.01 -3.68 -20.38
C ARG A 78 8.91 -2.82 -19.76
N LEU A 79 7.69 -3.33 -19.69
CA LEU A 79 6.54 -2.68 -19.07
C LEU A 79 6.51 -2.86 -17.53
N ASP A 80 7.55 -3.46 -16.95
CA ASP A 80 7.68 -3.71 -15.50
C ASP A 80 6.47 -4.47 -14.90
N LEU A 81 5.95 -5.47 -15.62
CA LEU A 81 4.77 -6.24 -15.19
C LEU A 81 5.15 -7.49 -14.37
N LEU A 82 6.42 -7.91 -14.41
CA LEU A 82 6.91 -9.10 -13.70
C LEU A 82 7.37 -8.75 -12.27
N GLU A 83 7.18 -9.68 -11.34
CA GLU A 83 7.91 -9.68 -10.08
C GLU A 83 9.40 -10.01 -10.35
N PRO A 84 10.32 -9.35 -9.63
CA PRO A 84 11.73 -9.68 -9.73
C PRO A 84 12.01 -11.07 -9.10
N ASP A 85 12.85 -11.87 -9.78
CA ASP A 85 13.26 -13.27 -9.43
C ASP A 85 13.73 -13.47 -7.98
N ARG A 86 14.21 -12.37 -7.42
CA ARG A 86 14.48 -12.12 -6.01
C ARG A 86 13.96 -10.71 -5.80
N PRO A 87 13.28 -10.36 -4.69
CA PRO A 87 13.24 -8.95 -4.35
C PRO A 87 14.68 -8.48 -4.42
N ALA A 88 14.98 -7.50 -5.30
CA ALA A 88 16.22 -6.77 -5.15
C ALA A 88 16.30 -6.43 -3.67
N PRO A 89 17.45 -6.59 -2.99
CA PRO A 89 17.57 -6.03 -1.65
C PRO A 89 17.00 -4.63 -1.76
N LEU A 90 15.91 -4.37 -1.03
CA LEU A 90 15.19 -3.12 -1.17
C LEU A 90 16.26 -2.08 -0.94
N VAL A 91 16.68 -1.39 -2.01
CA VAL A 91 17.64 -0.32 -1.87
C VAL A 91 16.90 0.63 -0.96
N PRO A 92 17.38 0.86 0.27
CA PRO A 92 16.66 1.70 1.20
C PRO A 92 16.41 3.00 0.45
N SER A 93 15.14 3.39 0.35
CA SER A 93 14.74 4.45 -0.58
C SER A 93 15.31 5.83 -0.21
N GLY A 94 16.17 5.91 0.81
CA GLY A 94 16.50 7.14 1.52
C GLY A 94 15.36 7.60 2.43
N ARG A 95 14.19 6.95 2.36
CA ARG A 95 12.96 7.53 2.89
C ARG A 95 12.77 7.25 4.36
N HIS A 96 12.35 8.29 5.06
CA HIS A 96 11.91 8.28 6.44
C HIS A 96 10.39 8.38 6.50
N VAL A 97 9.74 7.36 7.03
CA VAL A 97 8.30 7.41 7.35
C VAL A 97 8.11 7.47 8.86
N LEU A 98 7.28 8.40 9.31
CA LEU A 98 6.86 8.49 10.70
C LEU A 98 5.43 7.94 10.85
N VAL A 99 5.20 7.04 11.80
CA VAL A 99 3.86 6.56 12.16
C VAL A 99 3.40 7.29 13.42
N ASP A 100 2.46 8.21 13.24
CA ASP A 100 1.85 9.03 14.29
C ASP A 100 0.55 8.38 14.76
N GLY A 101 0.64 7.77 15.94
CA GLY A 101 -0.44 7.10 16.63
C GLY A 101 0.10 6.01 17.54
N ALA A 102 -0.81 5.28 18.18
CA ALA A 102 -0.47 4.25 19.16
C ALA A 102 -1.28 2.98 18.93
N GLY A 103 -0.75 1.87 19.42
CA GLY A 103 -1.43 0.58 19.44
C GLY A 103 -0.97 -0.38 18.33
N PRO A 104 -1.67 -1.53 18.20
CA PRO A 104 -1.24 -2.62 17.33
C PRO A 104 -1.12 -2.23 15.86
N LEU A 105 -2.04 -1.40 15.35
CA LEU A 105 -2.01 -0.94 13.97
C LEU A 105 -0.73 -0.16 13.66
N SER A 106 -0.34 0.78 14.53
CA SER A 106 0.87 1.57 14.35
C SER A 106 2.11 0.69 14.32
N ALA A 107 2.20 -0.29 15.24
CA ALA A 107 3.30 -1.23 15.32
C ALA A 107 3.40 -2.14 14.09
N GLU A 108 2.27 -2.73 13.65
CA GLU A 108 2.21 -3.60 12.47
C GLU A 108 2.55 -2.84 11.19
N VAL A 109 2.00 -1.64 11.02
CA VAL A 109 2.33 -0.78 9.88
C VAL A 109 3.82 -0.43 9.87
N ALA A 110 4.39 -0.06 11.02
CA ALA A 110 5.82 0.25 11.11
C ALA A 110 6.70 -0.96 10.74
N LEU A 111 6.34 -2.15 11.22
CA LEU A 111 7.03 -3.40 10.87
C LEU A 111 6.94 -3.71 9.38
N LEU A 112 5.74 -3.58 8.78
CA LEU A 112 5.54 -3.82 7.35
C LEU A 112 6.36 -2.85 6.51
N LEU A 113 6.35 -1.55 6.82
CA LEU A 113 7.13 -0.55 6.08
C LEU A 113 8.64 -0.85 6.10
N GLY A 114 9.18 -1.24 7.26
CA GLY A 114 10.58 -1.63 7.37
C GLY A 114 10.91 -2.88 6.55
N ARG A 115 10.01 -3.87 6.54
CA ARG A 115 10.16 -5.10 5.74
C ARG A 115 10.08 -4.84 4.23
N PHE A 116 9.34 -3.82 3.81
CA PHE A 116 9.08 -3.51 2.40
C PHE A 116 9.86 -2.29 1.87
N GLY A 117 10.92 -1.85 2.57
CA GLY A 117 12.00 -1.05 1.95
C GLY A 117 12.02 0.43 2.30
N VAL A 118 11.27 0.83 3.32
CA VAL A 118 11.46 2.13 3.96
C VAL A 118 12.71 2.05 4.84
N GLU A 119 13.68 2.94 4.59
CA GLU A 119 14.98 2.92 5.28
C GLU A 119 14.84 3.19 6.77
N ARG A 120 14.08 4.24 7.09
CA ARG A 120 13.88 4.68 8.46
C ARG A 120 12.39 4.72 8.75
N VAL A 121 11.97 3.94 9.74
CA VAL A 121 10.61 3.99 10.25
C VAL A 121 10.68 4.36 11.73
N THR A 122 10.07 5.49 12.08
CA THR A 122 9.95 5.94 13.48
C THR A 122 8.47 5.95 13.86
N GLN A 123 8.15 5.71 15.13
CA GLN A 123 6.75 5.64 15.55
C GLN A 123 6.51 6.22 16.94
N GLY A 124 5.27 6.63 17.18
CA GLY A 124 4.78 7.03 18.48
C GLY A 124 5.21 8.43 18.91
N ARG A 125 4.72 8.84 20.08
CA ARG A 125 4.85 10.22 20.57
C ARG A 125 6.30 10.73 20.68
N PRO A 126 7.28 9.96 21.19
CA PRO A 126 8.66 10.44 21.26
C PRO A 126 9.24 10.78 19.88
N ALA A 127 8.91 10.00 18.84
CA ALA A 127 9.37 10.30 17.48
C ALA A 127 8.75 11.59 16.94
N VAL A 128 7.47 11.82 17.23
CA VAL A 128 6.78 13.07 16.88
C VAL A 128 7.44 14.25 17.56
N ASP A 129 7.65 14.19 18.88
CA ASP A 129 8.22 15.31 19.64
C ASP A 129 9.64 15.65 19.17
N LEU A 130 10.47 14.66 18.83
CA LEU A 130 11.80 14.88 18.26
C LEU A 130 11.77 15.60 16.91
N VAL A 131 10.82 15.25 16.04
CA VAL A 131 10.65 15.90 14.74
C VAL A 131 10.13 17.33 14.91
N LEU A 132 9.15 17.55 15.78
CA LEU A 132 8.57 18.88 16.02
C LEU A 132 9.54 19.84 16.71
N ALA A 133 10.43 19.31 17.55
CA ALA A 133 11.52 20.08 18.17
C ALA A 133 12.73 20.29 17.25
N ASP A 134 12.68 19.80 16.00
CA ASP A 134 13.77 19.85 15.01
C ASP A 134 15.09 19.22 15.50
N LEU A 135 15.00 18.24 16.40
CA LEU A 135 16.17 17.62 17.04
C LEU A 135 16.81 16.50 16.20
N THR A 136 16.12 16.04 15.16
CA THR A 136 16.61 14.98 14.25
C THR A 136 17.44 15.54 13.09
N GLY A 137 17.33 16.83 12.80
CA GLY A 137 17.87 17.48 11.61
C GLY A 137 17.32 16.94 10.27
N HIS A 138 16.32 16.06 10.32
CA HIS A 138 15.72 15.39 9.16
C HIS A 138 14.21 15.27 9.36
N ARG A 139 13.45 15.83 8.41
CA ARG A 139 11.99 15.69 8.35
C ARG A 139 11.61 14.35 7.71
N PRO A 140 10.53 13.71 8.17
CA PRO A 140 10.00 12.53 7.47
C PRO A 140 9.47 12.93 6.09
N ASP A 141 9.58 12.01 5.14
CA ASP A 141 9.02 12.14 3.78
C ASP A 141 7.50 11.94 3.77
N LEU A 142 6.99 11.19 4.75
CA LEU A 142 5.56 10.91 4.93
C LEU A 142 5.25 10.62 6.39
N VAL A 143 4.10 11.09 6.86
CA VAL A 143 3.52 10.71 8.15
C VAL A 143 2.27 9.85 7.93
N LEU A 144 2.21 8.69 8.58
CA LEU A 144 0.99 7.87 8.66
C LEU A 144 0.25 8.21 9.96
N LEU A 145 -0.96 8.74 9.84
CA LEU A 145 -1.80 9.08 10.99
C LEU A 145 -2.73 7.91 11.29
N THR A 146 -2.44 7.17 12.36
CA THR A 146 -3.23 6.00 12.75
C THR A 146 -4.16 6.34 13.90
N GLY A 147 -5.45 6.11 13.73
CA GLY A 147 -6.47 6.27 14.77
C GLY A 147 -7.35 5.02 14.84
N THR A 148 -7.89 4.67 16.01
CA THR A 148 -8.78 3.51 16.17
C THR A 148 -9.79 3.80 17.28
N PRO A 149 -11.11 3.63 17.05
CA PRO A 149 -11.77 3.32 15.78
C PRO A 149 -11.96 4.55 14.86
N ALA A 150 -11.59 5.74 15.34
CA ALA A 150 -11.63 6.98 14.59
C ALA A 150 -10.31 7.74 14.74
N LEU A 151 -10.11 8.72 13.86
CA LEU A 151 -9.00 9.64 13.89
C LEU A 151 -9.54 11.05 14.10
N ASP A 152 -8.99 11.78 15.07
CA ASP A 152 -9.26 13.22 15.18
C ASP A 152 -8.61 13.93 13.97
N PRO A 153 -9.39 14.59 13.08
CA PRO A 153 -8.83 15.28 11.92
C PRO A 153 -7.77 16.33 12.27
N ARG A 154 -7.77 16.87 13.50
CA ARG A 154 -6.80 17.88 13.96
C ARG A 154 -5.39 17.33 14.16
N CYS A 155 -5.22 16.01 14.25
CA CYS A 155 -3.87 15.43 14.29
C CYS A 155 -3.05 15.76 13.03
N GLY A 156 -3.72 16.04 11.90
CA GLY A 156 -3.07 16.48 10.66
C GLY A 156 -2.59 17.94 10.68
N ASP A 157 -3.09 18.78 11.59
CA ASP A 157 -2.82 20.23 11.58
C ASP A 157 -1.33 20.54 11.74
N VAL A 158 -0.65 19.81 12.62
CA VAL A 158 0.78 20.00 12.85
C VAL A 158 1.58 19.67 11.59
N TRP A 159 1.29 18.53 10.96
CA TRP A 159 1.98 18.09 9.75
C TRP A 159 1.67 19.00 8.56
N PHE A 160 0.44 19.48 8.46
CA PHE A 160 0.05 20.48 7.46
C PHE A 160 0.86 21.78 7.62
N ARG A 161 0.98 22.32 8.85
CA ARG A 161 1.77 23.53 9.13
C ARG A 161 3.26 23.34 8.80
N HIS A 162 3.81 22.17 9.11
CA HIS A 162 5.19 21.83 8.79
C HIS A 162 5.41 21.41 7.33
N ARG A 163 4.35 21.42 6.49
CA ARG A 163 4.37 20.99 5.08
C ARG A 163 4.94 19.58 4.90
N VAL A 164 4.59 18.70 5.83
CA VAL A 164 4.94 17.28 5.78
C VAL A 164 3.74 16.52 5.20
N PRO A 165 3.93 15.77 4.10
CA PRO A 165 2.89 14.92 3.56
C PRO A 165 2.38 13.94 4.61
N HIS A 166 1.09 13.79 4.74
CA HIS A 166 0.49 12.86 5.69
C HIS A 166 -0.74 12.16 5.13
N VAL A 167 -0.99 10.96 5.61
CA VAL A 167 -2.10 10.11 5.15
C VAL A 167 -2.75 9.44 6.36
N PRO A 168 -4.08 9.55 6.53
CA PRO A 168 -4.78 8.86 7.59
C PRO A 168 -4.96 7.39 7.24
N VAL A 169 -4.80 6.52 8.24
CA VAL A 169 -5.04 5.07 8.16
C VAL A 169 -5.94 4.70 9.33
N VAL A 170 -7.22 4.45 9.04
CA VAL A 170 -8.26 4.28 10.05
C VAL A 170 -9.00 2.97 9.82
N PRO A 171 -8.96 2.00 10.75
CA PRO A 171 -9.75 0.79 10.67
C PRO A 171 -11.21 1.12 11.01
N HIS A 172 -12.14 0.54 10.25
CA HIS A 172 -13.58 0.63 10.43
C HIS A 172 -14.18 -0.77 10.38
N GLY A 173 -14.41 -1.39 11.55
CA GLY A 173 -14.95 -2.75 11.63
C GLY A 173 -14.07 -3.75 10.85
N SER A 174 -14.57 -4.28 9.73
CA SER A 174 -13.87 -5.23 8.86
C SER A 174 -13.09 -4.59 7.68
N ALA A 175 -13.07 -3.26 7.58
CA ALA A 175 -12.38 -2.52 6.53
C ALA A 175 -11.33 -1.56 7.12
N VAL A 176 -10.44 -1.04 6.27
CA VAL A 176 -9.49 0.03 6.60
C VAL A 176 -9.60 1.12 5.54
N SER A 177 -9.79 2.36 5.98
CA SER A 177 -9.68 3.55 5.13
C SER A 177 -8.23 4.03 5.11
N ILE A 178 -7.67 4.20 3.92
CA ILE A 178 -6.36 4.82 3.71
C ILE A 178 -6.56 6.04 2.82
N GLY A 179 -6.19 7.21 3.31
CA GLY A 179 -6.27 8.45 2.55
C GLY A 179 -7.37 9.42 2.98
N PRO A 180 -7.34 10.64 2.42
CA PRO A 180 -6.47 11.08 1.31
C PRO A 180 -5.03 11.38 1.72
N VAL A 181 -4.11 11.42 0.75
CA VAL A 181 -2.76 11.97 0.98
C VAL A 181 -2.84 13.49 0.99
N VAL A 182 -2.63 14.09 2.15
CA VAL A 182 -2.55 15.54 2.32
C VAL A 182 -1.10 15.96 2.11
N ARG A 183 -0.81 16.69 1.04
CA ARG A 183 0.56 17.08 0.66
C ARG A 183 1.11 18.28 1.45
N GLY A 184 0.24 19.03 2.13
CA GLY A 184 0.62 20.25 2.84
C GLY A 184 0.86 21.45 1.91
N ASP A 185 0.37 21.40 0.66
CA ASP A 185 0.27 22.59 -0.18
C ASP A 185 -0.95 23.44 0.21
N ALA A 186 -0.88 24.75 -0.07
CA ALA A 186 -1.94 25.68 0.32
C ALA A 186 -3.23 25.54 -0.51
N ALA A 187 -3.20 24.75 -1.59
CA ALA A 187 -4.31 24.60 -2.52
C ALA A 187 -5.15 23.33 -2.26
N GLY A 188 -4.60 22.33 -1.56
CA GLY A 188 -5.26 21.07 -1.29
C GLY A 188 -6.09 21.07 0.00
N PRO A 189 -7.12 20.19 0.10
CA PRO A 189 -7.89 20.03 1.32
C PRO A 189 -7.04 19.39 2.43
N CYS A 190 -7.09 19.94 3.64
CA CYS A 190 -6.57 19.29 4.83
C CYS A 190 -7.58 18.28 5.38
N LEU A 191 -7.19 17.51 6.41
CA LEU A 191 -8.11 16.54 7.04
C LEU A 191 -9.33 17.21 7.67
N TRP A 192 -9.20 18.44 8.16
CA TRP A 192 -10.35 19.22 8.64
C TRP A 192 -11.33 19.55 7.52
N CYS A 193 -10.86 19.92 6.32
CA CYS A 193 -11.74 20.12 5.16
C CYS A 193 -12.47 18.84 4.77
N VAL A 194 -11.79 17.69 4.83
CA VAL A 194 -12.41 16.38 4.58
C VAL A 194 -13.51 16.08 5.61
N ASP A 195 -13.25 16.39 6.88
CA ASP A 195 -14.21 16.16 7.96
C ASP A 195 -15.43 17.11 7.89
N LEU A 196 -15.22 18.38 7.52
CA LEU A 196 -16.30 19.32 7.23
C LEU A 196 -17.15 18.83 6.05
N HIS A 197 -16.53 18.33 4.99
CA HIS A 197 -17.26 17.79 3.84
C HIS A 197 -18.10 16.54 4.18
N ARG A 198 -17.69 15.78 5.20
CA ARG A 198 -18.50 14.68 5.75
C ARG A 198 -19.65 15.23 6.59
N THR A 199 -19.40 16.28 7.37
CA THR A 199 -20.43 16.97 8.17
C THR A 199 -21.52 17.59 7.28
N ASP A 200 -21.17 18.12 6.11
CA ASP A 200 -22.14 18.63 5.13
C ASP A 200 -23.13 17.54 4.66
N ARG A 201 -22.71 16.27 4.66
CA ARG A 201 -23.56 15.11 4.29
C ARG A 201 -24.25 14.46 5.46
N ASP A 202 -23.62 14.52 6.62
CA ASP A 202 -24.11 13.98 7.88
C ASP A 202 -23.84 15.00 8.99
N PRO A 203 -24.83 15.83 9.34
CA PRO A 203 -24.66 16.84 10.38
C PRO A 203 -24.28 16.28 11.76
N ALA A 204 -24.50 14.99 12.03
CA ALA A 204 -24.11 14.34 13.27
C ALA A 204 -22.65 13.85 13.26
N TRP A 205 -21.97 13.86 12.11
CA TRP A 205 -20.64 13.29 11.90
C TRP A 205 -19.60 13.79 12.91
N GLY A 206 -19.51 15.11 13.11
CA GLY A 206 -18.53 15.69 14.05
C GLY A 206 -18.72 15.21 15.49
N ALA A 207 -19.97 15.00 15.93
CA ALA A 207 -20.26 14.47 17.27
C ALA A 207 -19.87 12.99 17.39
N VAL A 208 -20.07 12.20 16.33
CA VAL A 208 -19.67 10.79 16.27
C VAL A 208 -18.15 10.65 16.32
N VAL A 209 -17.43 11.39 15.49
CA VAL A 209 -15.95 11.37 15.46
C VAL A 209 -15.38 11.82 16.79
N GLY A 210 -15.91 12.89 17.39
CA GLY A 210 -15.45 13.40 18.68
C GLY A 210 -15.57 12.38 19.82
N GLN A 211 -16.66 11.61 19.86
CA GLN A 211 -16.83 10.52 20.81
C GLN A 211 -15.80 9.40 20.59
N LEU A 212 -15.69 8.92 19.34
CA LEU A 212 -14.83 7.79 19.01
C LEU A 212 -13.33 8.10 19.12
N ALA A 213 -12.90 9.31 18.79
CA ALA A 213 -11.50 9.73 18.90
C ALA A 213 -11.05 9.89 20.36
N ALA A 214 -11.95 10.37 21.24
CA ALA A 214 -11.68 10.46 22.68
C ALA A 214 -11.55 9.08 23.35
N ASP A 215 -12.31 8.09 22.87
CA ASP A 215 -12.27 6.72 23.40
C ASP A 215 -11.04 5.93 22.93
N GLY A 216 -10.53 6.20 21.73
CA GLY A 216 -9.28 5.61 21.23
C GLY A 216 -8.04 5.96 22.06
N SER A 217 -8.03 7.14 22.69
CA SER A 217 -7.00 7.55 23.66
C SER A 217 -7.03 6.75 24.98
N ARG A 218 -8.17 6.13 25.31
CA ARG A 218 -8.37 5.41 26.58
C ARG A 218 -8.11 3.91 26.47
N LEU A 219 -8.06 3.36 25.27
CA LEU A 219 -7.74 1.96 25.01
C LEU A 219 -6.22 1.72 24.93
N VAL A 220 -5.50 2.08 26.00
CA VAL A 220 -4.19 1.47 26.31
C VAL A 220 -4.36 0.61 27.55
N ALA A 221 -4.88 -0.59 27.34
CA ALA A 221 -4.63 -1.73 28.21
C ALA A 221 -4.59 -2.96 27.31
N GLY A 222 -3.40 -3.52 27.13
CA GLY A 222 -3.23 -4.81 26.48
C GLY A 222 -4.00 -5.91 27.24
N PRO A 223 -4.25 -7.06 26.61
CA PRO A 223 -5.04 -8.12 27.22
C PRO A 223 -4.32 -8.68 28.47
N PRO A 224 -5.01 -8.95 29.59
CA PRO A 224 -4.45 -9.83 30.61
C PRO A 224 -4.24 -11.22 29.97
N GLY A 225 -3.06 -11.77 30.24
CA GLY A 225 -2.54 -13.00 29.67
C GLY A 225 -3.45 -14.21 29.87
N ARG A 226 -3.20 -15.21 29.03
CA ARG A 226 -3.78 -16.55 29.12
C ARG A 226 -3.32 -17.20 30.42
N ASP A 227 -4.22 -17.37 31.37
CA ASP A 227 -4.08 -18.31 32.47
C ASP A 227 -5.36 -19.15 32.60
N GLY A 228 -5.19 -20.47 32.68
CA GLY A 228 -6.24 -21.37 33.15
C GLY A 228 -6.62 -22.52 32.21
N VAL A 229 -5.69 -23.45 31.98
CA VAL A 229 -6.06 -24.86 31.88
C VAL A 229 -6.41 -25.33 33.29
N PRO A 230 -7.53 -26.03 33.51
CA PRO A 230 -7.58 -27.07 34.51
C PRO A 230 -7.54 -28.44 33.82
N ALA A 231 -6.54 -29.21 34.20
CA ALA A 231 -6.66 -30.66 34.20
C ALA A 231 -7.64 -31.03 35.32
N GLY A 232 -8.61 -31.88 35.00
CA GLY A 232 -9.62 -32.38 35.93
C GLY A 232 -10.76 -33.03 35.18
#